data_AF-A0A919HPY2-F1
#
_entry.id   AF-A0A919HPY2-F1
#
_cell.length_a   1.000
_cell.length_b   1.000
_cell.length_c   1.000
_cell.angle_alpha   90.00
_cell.angle_beta   90.00
_cell.angle_gamma   90.00
#
_symmetry.space_group_name_H-M   'P 1'
#
loop_
_entity.id
_entity.type
_entity.pdbx_description
1 polymer ?
#
loop_
_entity_poly.entity_id
_entity_poly.type
_entity_poly.pdbx_seq_one_letter_code
_entity_poly.pdbx_strand_id
1 'polypeptide(L)'
;MSKMMHDQPSAAVPASRDRRNFLIAGAGLALAATTLGRSGAVMAKPAGQDMPNAPSDAAPVRKETLTTRKLGSLEVSSMGLGCLPMVGYYGGGPRDRKAMVSLIRAAFEQGITFFDTAEVYGPHLSEEFVGEALAPVRDRVVIATKFGFGVEEGKPTSLNSHPDHIRRAVEGSLKRLKTDHIDLLYQHRPDPNVPIEDVAETVKALIQEGKVKHWGLSEASARTIRRAHAVLPVTAVQSEYAMWWREPETRIFPTLEELGIGFVPYCPTARSFLAGAVNPSQRFDSTDRRHNLPRFQPDARQKHGAA
;
A
#
# COMPACT_ATOMS: atom_id res chain seq x y z
N MET A 1 -33.35 58.82 14.42
CA MET A 1 -34.81 59.01 14.53
C MET A 1 -35.48 57.90 13.72
N SER A 2 -35.85 56.82 14.42
CA SER A 2 -37.24 56.32 14.63
C SER A 2 -37.57 55.24 13.58
N LYS A 3 -37.45 53.93 13.84
CA LYS A 3 -38.13 53.01 14.79
C LYS A 3 -39.59 52.69 14.39
N MET A 4 -39.82 51.44 13.95
CA MET A 4 -41.01 50.58 14.02
C MET A 4 -40.64 49.30 13.22
N MET A 5 -40.23 48.14 13.77
CA MET A 5 -40.86 47.18 14.71
C MET A 5 -42.25 46.71 14.30
N HIS A 6 -42.32 45.52 13.68
CA HIS A 6 -43.20 44.45 14.11
C HIS A 6 -42.51 43.08 13.96
N ASP A 7 -42.40 42.40 15.10
CA ASP A 7 -42.00 41.00 15.32
C ASP A 7 -43.05 40.00 14.81
N GLN A 8 -42.60 38.76 14.52
CA GLN A 8 -43.23 37.43 14.78
C GLN A 8 -42.36 36.33 14.06
N PRO A 9 -42.35 35.05 14.49
CA PRO A 9 -41.35 34.53 15.42
C PRO A 9 -40.38 33.47 14.85
N SER A 10 -39.34 33.23 15.66
CA SER A 10 -38.33 32.15 15.61
C SER A 10 -38.88 30.75 15.30
N ALA A 11 -38.28 30.07 14.31
CA ALA A 11 -38.30 28.61 14.19
C ALA A 11 -36.86 28.07 14.35
N ALA A 12 -36.58 27.54 15.53
CA ALA A 12 -35.39 26.79 15.85
C ALA A 12 -35.39 25.47 15.08
N VAL A 13 -34.30 25.16 14.37
CA VAL A 13 -34.04 23.82 13.82
C VAL A 13 -33.25 23.04 14.89
N PRO A 14 -33.71 21.87 15.33
CA PRO A 14 -33.16 21.22 16.51
C PRO A 14 -31.82 20.55 16.21
N ALA A 15 -30.88 20.75 17.12
CA ALA A 15 -29.73 19.89 17.30
C ALA A 15 -30.19 18.55 17.89
N SER A 16 -29.86 17.43 17.25
CA SER A 16 -29.83 16.13 17.92
C SER A 16 -28.48 15.46 17.69
N ARG A 17 -27.76 15.31 18.81
CA ARG A 17 -26.70 14.34 19.03
C ARG A 17 -27.22 12.94 18.68
N ASP A 18 -26.44 12.13 17.98
CA ASP A 18 -25.90 10.94 18.64
C ASP A 18 -24.65 10.40 17.93
N ARG A 19 -23.56 10.40 18.69
CA ARG A 19 -22.35 9.62 18.43
C ARG A 19 -22.53 8.34 19.22
N ARG A 20 -22.46 7.18 18.56
CA ARG A 20 -21.97 5.86 19.03
C ARG A 20 -22.75 4.73 18.37
N ASN A 21 -22.05 3.62 18.18
CA ASN A 21 -22.51 2.27 17.85
C ASN A 21 -22.68 1.95 16.36
N PHE A 22 -21.65 1.33 15.78
CA PHE A 22 -21.85 0.13 14.96
C PHE A 22 -20.65 -0.81 15.17
N LEU A 23 -20.78 -1.70 16.14
CA LEU A 23 -19.97 -2.90 16.32
C LEU A 23 -20.90 -4.04 16.78
N ILE A 24 -20.68 -5.21 16.19
CA ILE A 24 -21.10 -6.56 16.61
C ILE A 24 -22.52 -7.01 16.20
N ALA A 25 -22.55 -7.89 15.18
CA ALA A 25 -23.48 -9.01 15.02
C ALA A 25 -22.81 -10.03 14.08
N GLY A 26 -22.74 -11.33 14.32
CA GLY A 26 -23.23 -12.14 15.43
C GLY A 26 -22.57 -13.52 15.41
N ALA A 27 -22.53 -14.15 16.57
CA ALA A 27 -22.17 -15.55 16.75
C ALA A 27 -23.44 -16.41 16.77
N GLY A 28 -23.37 -17.61 16.20
CA GLY A 28 -24.16 -18.77 16.63
C GLY A 28 -25.33 -19.18 15.73
N LEU A 29 -25.20 -20.34 15.06
CA LEU A 29 -26.05 -21.49 15.38
C LEU A 29 -25.40 -22.79 14.88
N ALA A 30 -25.28 -23.77 15.78
CA ALA A 30 -24.96 -25.16 15.49
C ALA A 30 -26.25 -25.99 15.54
N LEU A 31 -26.40 -26.99 14.68
CA LEU A 31 -27.18 -28.19 14.96
C LEU A 31 -26.59 -29.39 14.21
N ALA A 32 -26.37 -30.48 14.94
CA ALA A 32 -25.85 -31.75 14.47
C ALA A 32 -26.98 -32.76 14.26
N ALA A 33 -26.83 -33.68 13.31
CA ALA A 33 -27.43 -35.01 13.34
C ALA A 33 -26.57 -36.01 12.54
N THR A 34 -26.07 -37.02 13.24
CA THR A 34 -25.48 -38.29 12.73
C THR A 34 -26.62 -39.24 12.34
N THR A 35 -26.51 -40.17 11.38
CA THR A 35 -25.80 -41.46 11.53
C THR A 35 -25.63 -42.24 10.20
N LEU A 36 -24.48 -42.94 10.15
CA LEU A 36 -24.10 -44.23 9.51
C LEU A 36 -24.65 -44.67 8.14
N GLY A 37 -23.71 -44.83 7.20
CA GLY A 37 -23.71 -45.85 6.14
C GLY A 37 -22.28 -46.23 5.76
N ARG A 38 -21.81 -47.38 6.25
CA ARG A 38 -20.56 -48.03 5.80
C ARG A 38 -20.79 -48.67 4.43
N SER A 39 -19.89 -48.45 3.48
CA SER A 39 -19.47 -49.46 2.49
C SER A 39 -18.25 -49.00 1.67
N GLY A 40 -17.22 -49.85 1.65
CA GLY A 40 -16.35 -50.07 0.51
C GLY A 40 -15.31 -48.99 0.18
N ALA A 41 -14.08 -49.21 0.64
CA ALA A 41 -12.90 -48.54 0.11
C ALA A 41 -12.62 -49.00 -1.34
N VAL A 42 -12.44 -48.04 -2.24
CA VAL A 42 -11.54 -48.15 -3.40
C VAL A 42 -10.86 -46.79 -3.56
N MET A 43 -9.57 -46.72 -3.23
CA MET A 43 -8.74 -45.57 -3.53
C MET A 43 -8.50 -45.50 -5.04
N ALA A 44 -9.12 -44.55 -5.71
CA ALA A 44 -8.78 -44.16 -7.07
C ALA A 44 -7.95 -42.87 -7.03
N LYS A 45 -6.65 -43.02 -7.31
CA LYS A 45 -5.67 -41.95 -7.53
C LYS A 45 -6.09 -41.17 -8.80
N PRO A 46 -6.19 -39.83 -8.81
CA PRO A 46 -6.29 -39.14 -10.08
C PRO A 46 -4.94 -39.24 -10.79
N ALA A 47 -5.00 -39.73 -12.02
CA ALA A 47 -3.88 -39.89 -12.92
C ALA A 47 -3.15 -38.56 -13.14
N GLY A 48 -1.82 -38.61 -13.07
CA GLY A 48 -0.98 -37.53 -13.55
C GLY A 48 -1.25 -37.31 -15.04
N GLN A 49 -1.59 -36.08 -15.39
CA GLN A 49 -1.40 -35.61 -16.75
C GLN A 49 0.04 -35.13 -16.84
N ASP A 50 0.91 -36.05 -17.26
CA ASP A 50 2.24 -35.73 -17.75
C ASP A 50 2.07 -34.90 -19.03
N MET A 51 2.13 -33.58 -18.90
CA MET A 51 2.42 -32.71 -20.03
C MET A 51 3.87 -32.99 -20.45
N PRO A 52 4.15 -33.31 -21.73
CA PRO A 52 5.52 -33.48 -22.17
C PRO A 52 6.27 -32.18 -21.94
N ASN A 53 7.33 -32.26 -21.13
CA ASN A 53 8.26 -31.19 -20.87
C ASN A 53 9.02 -30.93 -22.18
N ALA A 54 8.45 -30.11 -23.06
CA ALA A 54 9.15 -29.61 -24.22
C ALA A 54 10.35 -28.79 -23.69
N PRO A 55 11.58 -29.04 -24.17
CA PRO A 55 12.70 -28.18 -23.82
C PRO A 55 12.36 -26.78 -24.33
N SER A 56 12.15 -25.87 -23.38
CA SER A 56 12.00 -24.46 -23.66
C SER A 56 13.36 -23.96 -24.15
N ASP A 57 13.56 -23.97 -25.47
CA ASP A 57 14.53 -23.13 -26.18
C ASP A 57 14.13 -21.65 -26.06
N ALA A 58 13.85 -21.19 -24.83
CA ALA A 58 13.77 -19.78 -24.53
C ALA A 58 15.18 -19.25 -24.71
N ALA A 59 15.37 -18.49 -25.79
CA ALA A 59 16.55 -17.65 -25.98
C ALA A 59 16.89 -16.98 -24.64
N PRO A 60 18.19 -16.89 -24.27
CA PRO A 60 18.59 -16.26 -23.03
C PRO A 60 17.92 -14.90 -22.97
N VAL A 61 17.03 -14.72 -21.97
CA VAL A 61 16.36 -13.44 -21.73
C VAL A 61 17.48 -12.42 -21.63
N ARG A 62 17.59 -11.54 -22.64
CA ARG A 62 18.56 -10.46 -22.59
C ARG A 62 18.27 -9.72 -21.30
N LYS A 63 19.27 -9.61 -20.43
CA LYS A 63 19.26 -8.73 -19.27
C LYS A 63 19.17 -7.30 -19.80
N GLU A 64 17.98 -6.87 -20.19
CA GLU A 64 17.72 -5.47 -20.48
C GLU A 64 17.97 -4.75 -19.17
N THR A 65 19.04 -3.97 -19.14
CA THR A 65 19.36 -3.17 -17.96
C THR A 65 18.26 -2.12 -17.84
N LEU A 66 17.47 -2.21 -16.78
CA LEU A 66 16.42 -1.22 -16.52
C LEU A 66 17.03 0.18 -16.51
N THR A 67 16.40 1.11 -17.24
CA THR A 67 16.81 2.51 -17.19
C THR A 67 16.60 3.07 -15.78
N THR A 68 17.37 4.10 -15.42
CA THR A 68 17.16 4.81 -14.16
C THR A 68 16.18 5.96 -14.32
N ARG A 69 15.58 6.38 -13.20
CA ARG A 69 14.68 7.52 -13.06
C ARG A 69 15.06 8.31 -11.81
N LYS A 70 14.77 9.61 -11.80
CA LYS A 70 14.98 10.47 -10.64
C LYS A 70 13.66 10.79 -9.96
N LEU A 71 13.59 10.53 -8.66
CA LEU A 71 12.55 11.00 -7.75
C LEU A 71 13.13 12.20 -6.99
N GLY A 72 12.95 13.41 -7.53
CA GLY A 72 13.72 14.58 -7.08
C GLY A 72 15.22 14.31 -7.25
N SER A 73 15.96 14.25 -6.14
CA SER A 73 17.40 13.93 -6.13
C SER A 73 17.73 12.44 -6.01
N LEU A 74 16.76 11.58 -5.70
CA LEU A 74 16.97 10.14 -5.49
C LEU A 74 16.89 9.37 -6.83
N GLU A 75 17.92 8.60 -7.15
CA GLU A 75 17.94 7.74 -8.35
C GLU A 75 17.40 6.34 -8.04
N VAL A 76 16.51 5.83 -8.90
CA VAL A 76 15.85 4.53 -8.77
C VAL A 76 15.76 3.82 -10.12
N SER A 77 15.59 2.49 -10.14
CA SER A 77 15.21 1.77 -11.37
C SER A 77 13.85 2.24 -11.89
N SER A 78 13.66 2.24 -13.21
CA SER A 78 12.41 2.68 -13.85
C SER A 78 11.19 1.84 -13.50
N MET A 79 11.40 0.66 -12.92
CA MET A 79 10.39 -0.17 -12.29
C MET A 79 10.81 -0.49 -10.86
N GLY A 80 9.86 -0.49 -9.93
CA GLY A 80 10.05 -0.94 -8.56
C GLY A 80 9.19 -2.16 -8.23
N LEU A 81 9.52 -2.84 -7.14
CA LEU A 81 8.72 -3.94 -6.59
C LEU A 81 7.95 -3.48 -5.37
N GLY A 82 6.62 -3.48 -5.45
CA GLY A 82 5.74 -3.30 -4.29
C GLY A 82 5.53 -4.60 -3.55
N CYS A 83 5.85 -4.63 -2.26
CA CYS A 83 5.88 -5.85 -1.44
C CYS A 83 4.58 -6.12 -0.67
N LEU A 84 3.55 -5.26 -0.81
CA LEU A 84 2.23 -5.43 -0.18
C LEU A 84 1.55 -6.78 -0.51
N PRO A 85 1.50 -7.26 -1.77
CA PRO A 85 0.76 -8.50 -2.07
C PRO A 85 1.33 -9.74 -1.37
N MET A 86 2.59 -9.71 -0.97
CA MET A 86 3.30 -10.84 -0.33
C MET A 86 2.70 -11.21 1.04
N VAL A 87 2.07 -10.25 1.71
CA VAL A 87 1.40 -10.47 3.00
C VAL A 87 -0.06 -10.93 2.87
N GLY A 88 -0.49 -11.29 1.65
CA GLY A 88 -1.86 -11.78 1.41
C GLY A 88 -2.91 -10.69 1.35
N TYR A 89 -2.52 -9.44 1.07
CA TYR A 89 -3.45 -8.30 1.06
C TYR A 89 -4.65 -8.48 0.11
N TYR A 90 -4.46 -9.21 -0.99
CA TYR A 90 -5.52 -9.52 -1.97
C TYR A 90 -6.09 -10.94 -1.82
N GLY A 91 -6.01 -11.53 -0.62
CA GLY A 91 -6.54 -12.86 -0.32
C GLY A 91 -5.49 -13.97 -0.33
N GLY A 92 -5.88 -15.12 0.24
CA GLY A 92 -5.05 -16.33 0.34
C GLY A 92 -4.01 -16.32 1.46
N GLY A 93 -4.09 -15.36 2.39
CA GLY A 93 -3.18 -15.24 3.54
C GLY A 93 -1.74 -14.89 3.17
N PRO A 94 -0.86 -14.70 4.18
CA PRO A 94 0.56 -14.47 3.95
C PRO A 94 1.17 -15.59 3.11
N ARG A 95 1.99 -15.21 2.13
CA ARG A 95 2.71 -16.17 1.31
C ARG A 95 3.88 -16.77 2.08
N ASP A 96 4.33 -17.94 1.64
CA ASP A 96 5.52 -18.60 2.21
C ASP A 96 6.72 -17.64 2.21
N ARG A 97 7.36 -17.50 3.38
CA ARG A 97 8.47 -16.56 3.60
C ARG A 97 9.61 -16.83 2.63
N LYS A 98 10.03 -18.09 2.49
CA LYS A 98 11.17 -18.46 1.64
C LYS A 98 10.88 -18.12 0.18
N ALA A 99 9.66 -18.40 -0.28
CA ALA A 99 9.23 -18.03 -1.62
C ALA A 99 9.24 -16.50 -1.84
N MET A 100 8.76 -15.70 -0.88
CA MET A 100 8.76 -14.23 -1.02
C MET A 100 10.17 -13.63 -0.97
N VAL A 101 11.04 -14.14 -0.09
CA VAL A 101 12.46 -13.75 -0.06
C VAL A 101 13.14 -14.07 -1.38
N SER A 102 12.88 -15.24 -1.95
CA SER A 102 13.41 -15.65 -3.25
C SER A 102 12.89 -14.77 -4.38
N LEU A 103 11.61 -14.39 -4.36
CA LEU A 103 11.01 -13.48 -5.34
C LEU A 103 11.65 -12.09 -5.31
N ILE A 104 11.82 -11.51 -4.12
CA ILE A 104 12.46 -10.19 -3.95
C ILE A 104 13.90 -10.24 -4.48
N ARG A 105 14.65 -11.31 -4.18
CA ARG A 105 16.00 -11.51 -4.70
C ARG A 105 16.02 -11.64 -6.22
N ALA A 106 15.10 -12.41 -6.79
CA ALA A 106 14.99 -12.57 -8.25
C ALA A 106 14.68 -11.24 -8.93
N ALA A 107 13.81 -10.39 -8.36
CA ALA A 107 13.54 -9.05 -8.87
C ALA A 107 14.82 -8.19 -8.94
N PHE A 108 15.65 -8.23 -7.89
CA PHE A 108 16.96 -7.57 -7.89
C PHE A 108 17.90 -8.13 -8.97
N GLU A 109 17.94 -9.44 -9.14
CA GLU A 109 18.76 -10.09 -10.17
C GLU A 109 18.33 -9.72 -11.60
N GLN A 110 17.06 -9.35 -11.79
CA GLN A 110 16.48 -8.81 -13.02
C GLN A 110 16.66 -7.29 -13.17
N GLY A 111 17.40 -6.64 -12.27
CA GLY A 111 17.76 -5.23 -12.36
C GLY A 111 16.85 -4.24 -11.63
N ILE A 112 15.84 -4.72 -10.89
CA ILE A 112 15.03 -3.84 -10.02
C ILE A 112 15.86 -3.44 -8.81
N THR A 113 16.02 -2.14 -8.58
CA THR A 113 16.75 -1.60 -7.43
C THR A 113 15.86 -0.81 -6.48
N PHE A 114 14.58 -0.60 -6.79
CA PHE A 114 13.63 0.11 -5.95
C PHE A 114 12.58 -0.81 -5.35
N PHE A 115 12.53 -0.91 -4.02
CA PHE A 115 11.64 -1.81 -3.28
C PHE A 115 10.76 -1.02 -2.32
N ASP A 116 9.45 -1.19 -2.43
CA ASP A 116 8.46 -0.46 -1.63
C ASP A 116 7.74 -1.41 -0.67
N THR A 117 7.81 -1.09 0.62
CA THR A 117 7.13 -1.80 1.72
C THR A 117 6.48 -0.79 2.67
N ALA A 118 5.94 -1.25 3.79
CA ALA A 118 5.43 -0.40 4.86
C ALA A 118 5.36 -1.18 6.17
N GLU A 119 5.48 -0.48 7.30
CA GLU A 119 5.30 -1.07 8.63
C GLU A 119 3.93 -1.78 8.79
N VAL A 120 2.88 -1.22 8.19
CA VAL A 120 1.51 -1.72 8.31
C VAL A 120 1.21 -2.95 7.44
N TYR A 121 2.14 -3.36 6.55
CA TYR A 121 1.90 -4.47 5.63
C TYR A 121 2.07 -5.82 6.34
N GLY A 122 0.94 -6.51 6.54
CA GLY A 122 0.92 -7.80 7.22
C GLY A 122 1.12 -7.68 8.73
N PRO A 123 0.97 -6.47 9.28
CA PRO A 123 2.02 -5.68 9.93
C PRO A 123 3.39 -6.33 10.10
N HIS A 124 4.45 -5.54 9.91
CA HIS A 124 5.85 -5.90 10.10
C HIS A 124 6.40 -6.97 9.12
N LEU A 125 5.57 -7.90 8.69
CA LEU A 125 5.95 -9.07 7.92
C LEU A 125 6.58 -8.72 6.57
N SER A 126 6.04 -7.72 5.86
CA SER A 126 6.60 -7.32 4.57
C SER A 126 8.01 -6.73 4.72
N GLU A 127 8.26 -5.95 5.78
CA GLU A 127 9.60 -5.42 6.08
C GLU A 127 10.59 -6.53 6.45
N GLU A 128 10.14 -7.56 7.19
CA GLU A 128 10.99 -8.71 7.49
C GLU A 128 11.40 -9.48 6.23
N PHE A 129 10.47 -9.68 5.29
CA PHE A 129 10.77 -10.33 4.00
C PHE A 129 11.77 -9.51 3.18
N VAL A 130 11.56 -8.20 3.11
CA VAL A 130 12.45 -7.27 2.40
C VAL A 130 13.83 -7.23 3.05
N GLY A 131 13.91 -7.12 4.37
CA GLY A 131 15.17 -7.08 5.10
C GLY A 131 16.00 -8.35 4.94
N GLU A 132 15.36 -9.51 5.08
CA GLU A 132 16.01 -10.79 4.82
C GLU A 132 16.49 -10.93 3.38
N ALA A 133 15.66 -10.51 2.42
CA ALA A 133 15.98 -10.62 1.01
C ALA A 133 17.01 -9.61 0.52
N LEU A 134 17.20 -8.46 1.15
CA LEU A 134 18.05 -7.39 0.61
C LEU A 134 19.30 -7.12 1.44
N ALA A 135 19.40 -7.58 2.69
CA ALA A 135 20.58 -7.34 3.54
C ALA A 135 21.93 -7.70 2.84
N PRO A 136 22.07 -8.83 2.13
CA PRO A 136 23.32 -9.14 1.40
C PRO A 136 23.69 -8.21 0.23
N VAL A 137 22.79 -7.33 -0.21
CA VAL A 137 23.01 -6.39 -1.33
C VAL A 137 22.60 -4.97 -0.98
N ARG A 138 22.58 -4.63 0.32
CA ARG A 138 21.97 -3.40 0.84
C ARG A 138 22.44 -2.13 0.14
N ASP A 139 23.73 -2.05 -0.19
CA ASP A 139 24.34 -0.86 -0.82
C ASP A 139 23.99 -0.69 -2.31
N ARG A 140 23.24 -1.62 -2.89
CA ARG A 140 22.87 -1.65 -4.31
C ARG A 140 21.38 -1.46 -4.54
N VAL A 141 20.62 -1.17 -3.49
CA VAL A 141 19.15 -1.04 -3.53
C VAL A 141 18.67 0.18 -2.77
N VAL A 142 17.52 0.68 -3.20
CA VAL A 142 16.75 1.73 -2.55
C VAL A 142 15.53 1.07 -1.91
N ILE A 143 15.44 1.13 -0.59
CA ILE A 143 14.31 0.64 0.19
C ILE A 143 13.45 1.83 0.62
N ALA A 144 12.20 1.84 0.13
CA ALA A 144 11.15 2.71 0.63
C ALA A 144 10.27 1.99 1.65
N THR A 145 10.05 2.60 2.81
CA THR A 145 9.05 2.16 3.78
C THR A 145 8.17 3.32 4.25
N LYS A 146 7.15 3.03 5.06
CA LYS A 146 6.13 4.01 5.44
C LYS A 146 5.71 3.84 6.90
N PHE A 147 5.50 4.98 7.56
CA PHE A 147 4.85 5.11 8.87
C PHE A 147 3.48 5.79 8.71
N GLY A 148 2.72 5.93 9.80
CA GLY A 148 1.55 6.83 9.87
C GLY A 148 0.24 6.12 10.16
N PHE A 149 0.23 4.79 10.22
CA PHE A 149 -0.81 4.02 10.89
C PHE A 149 -0.27 3.58 12.24
N GLY A 150 -1.09 3.64 13.30
CA GLY A 150 -0.75 2.95 14.52
C GLY A 150 -0.68 1.45 14.27
N VAL A 151 0.29 0.79 14.88
CA VAL A 151 0.43 -0.67 14.84
C VAL A 151 0.56 -1.18 16.26
N GLU A 152 -0.57 -1.53 16.86
CA GLU A 152 -0.67 -2.03 18.23
C GLU A 152 -0.91 -3.53 18.21
N GLU A 153 -0.18 -4.30 19.02
CA GLU A 153 -0.29 -5.77 19.08
C GLU A 153 -0.18 -6.46 17.69
N GLY A 154 0.60 -5.88 16.78
CA GLY A 154 0.75 -6.40 15.41
C GLY A 154 -0.48 -6.20 14.54
N LYS A 155 -1.39 -5.29 14.88
CA LYS A 155 -2.59 -4.96 14.11
C LYS A 155 -2.61 -3.47 13.75
N PRO A 156 -3.05 -3.10 12.53
CA PRO A 156 -3.25 -1.70 12.18
C PRO A 156 -4.37 -1.09 13.03
N THR A 157 -4.13 0.10 13.57
CA THR A 157 -5.13 0.94 14.24
C THR A 157 -5.35 2.24 13.44
N SER A 158 -5.84 3.31 14.08
CA SER A 158 -6.06 4.60 13.43
C SER A 158 -4.77 5.22 12.90
N LEU A 159 -4.90 6.29 12.12
CA LEU A 159 -3.74 7.11 11.76
C LEU A 159 -3.02 7.59 13.03
N ASN A 160 -1.70 7.55 12.98
CA ASN A 160 -0.84 8.02 14.05
C ASN A 160 0.47 8.56 13.46
N SER A 161 0.55 9.88 13.31
CA SER A 161 1.77 10.58 12.89
C SER A 161 2.40 11.40 14.02
N HIS A 162 2.11 11.08 15.29
CA HIS A 162 2.75 11.79 16.40
C HIS A 162 4.27 11.54 16.41
N PRO A 163 5.10 12.56 16.73
CA PRO A 163 6.56 12.46 16.67
C PRO A 163 7.15 11.21 17.36
N ASP A 164 6.68 10.89 18.56
CA ASP A 164 7.15 9.71 19.30
C ASP A 164 6.81 8.39 18.59
N HIS A 165 5.65 8.33 17.93
CA HIS A 165 5.26 7.17 17.13
C HIS A 165 6.13 7.05 15.88
N ILE A 166 6.37 8.15 15.16
CA ILE A 166 7.25 8.16 13.97
C ILE A 166 8.62 7.60 14.32
N ARG A 167 9.21 8.05 15.44
CA ARG A 167 10.51 7.55 15.91
C ARG A 167 10.46 6.05 16.20
N ARG A 168 9.45 5.56 16.94
CA ARG A 168 9.29 4.12 17.21
C ARG A 168 9.11 3.30 15.94
N ALA A 169 8.33 3.79 14.99
CA ALA A 169 8.09 3.13 13.71
C ALA A 169 9.39 2.99 12.91
N VAL A 170 10.20 4.06 12.85
CA VAL A 170 11.49 4.05 12.15
C VAL A 170 12.48 3.08 12.81
N GLU A 171 12.60 3.11 14.14
CA GLU A 171 13.44 2.14 14.87
C GLU A 171 13.01 0.68 14.64
N GLY A 172 11.71 0.43 14.64
CA GLY A 172 11.16 -0.89 14.33
C GLY A 172 11.46 -1.32 12.89
N SER A 173 11.28 -0.40 11.95
CA SER A 173 11.51 -0.64 10.52
C SER A 173 12.97 -0.97 10.24
N LEU A 174 13.92 -0.21 10.81
CA LEU A 174 15.36 -0.47 10.69
C LEU A 174 15.74 -1.88 11.15
N LYS A 175 15.21 -2.32 12.31
CA LYS A 175 15.44 -3.68 12.83
C LYS A 175 14.92 -4.76 11.88
N ARG A 176 13.69 -4.62 11.40
CA ARG A 176 13.04 -5.59 10.50
C ARG A 176 13.70 -5.65 9.12
N LEU A 177 14.08 -4.48 8.61
CA LEU A 177 14.80 -4.31 7.34
C LEU A 177 16.28 -4.72 7.45
N LYS A 178 16.80 -4.98 8.65
CA LYS A 178 18.19 -5.39 8.91
C LYS A 178 19.20 -4.39 8.32
N THR A 179 18.95 -3.10 8.55
CA THR A 179 19.78 -1.99 8.06
C THR A 179 19.79 -0.84 9.06
N ASP A 180 20.78 0.03 8.96
CA ASP A 180 20.97 1.23 9.77
C ASP A 180 20.33 2.49 9.13
N HIS A 181 19.87 2.41 7.88
CA HIS A 181 19.20 3.52 7.20
C HIS A 181 18.05 3.09 6.27
N ILE A 182 17.06 3.97 6.16
CA ILE A 182 15.98 3.92 5.18
C ILE A 182 16.29 4.92 4.07
N ASP A 183 16.25 4.47 2.81
CA ASP A 183 16.52 5.37 1.67
C ASP A 183 15.39 6.38 1.48
N LEU A 184 14.14 5.93 1.55
CA LEU A 184 12.97 6.80 1.40
C LEU A 184 11.87 6.46 2.41
N LEU A 185 11.61 7.38 3.34
CA LEU A 185 10.55 7.23 4.33
C LEU A 185 9.30 8.01 3.92
N TYR A 186 8.18 7.33 3.71
CA TYR A 186 6.90 7.98 3.45
C TYR A 186 6.06 8.15 4.73
N GLN A 187 5.38 9.30 4.86
CA GLN A 187 4.12 9.32 5.59
C GLN A 187 3.06 8.63 4.73
N HIS A 188 2.50 7.51 5.21
CA HIS A 188 1.62 6.64 4.42
C HIS A 188 0.26 7.29 4.12
N ARG A 189 -0.26 8.08 5.05
CA ARG A 189 -1.47 8.91 4.89
C ARG A 189 -1.31 10.17 5.74
N PRO A 190 -1.72 11.36 5.26
CA PRO A 190 -1.74 12.55 6.10
C PRO A 190 -2.67 12.34 7.30
N ASP A 191 -2.14 12.56 8.50
CA ASP A 191 -2.92 12.51 9.74
C ASP A 191 -3.59 13.86 9.99
N PRO A 192 -4.93 13.94 10.04
CA PRO A 192 -5.61 15.21 10.28
C PRO A 192 -5.39 15.76 11.70
N ASN A 193 -4.95 14.93 12.64
CA ASN A 193 -4.74 15.32 14.04
C ASN A 193 -3.31 15.81 14.31
N VAL A 194 -2.39 15.67 13.35
CA VAL A 194 -0.99 16.08 13.51
C VAL A 194 -0.62 17.05 12.38
N PRO A 195 -0.18 18.28 12.70
CA PRO A 195 0.32 19.23 11.70
C PRO A 195 1.44 18.60 10.86
N ILE A 196 1.40 18.85 9.55
CA ILE A 196 2.39 18.29 8.63
C ILE A 196 3.80 18.83 8.90
N GLU A 197 3.91 20.03 9.45
CA GLU A 197 5.16 20.65 9.87
C GLU A 197 5.83 19.86 11.00
N ASP A 198 5.06 19.39 12.00
CA ASP A 198 5.58 18.57 13.10
C ASP A 198 6.12 17.22 12.58
N VAL A 199 5.41 16.64 11.60
CA VAL A 199 5.86 15.43 10.91
C VAL A 199 7.17 15.69 10.16
N ALA A 200 7.23 16.79 9.38
CA ALA A 200 8.41 17.16 8.61
C ALA A 200 9.64 17.45 9.50
N GLU A 201 9.47 18.16 10.62
CA GLU A 201 10.54 18.40 11.59
C GLU A 201 11.02 17.10 12.26
N THR A 202 10.08 16.18 12.58
CA THR A 202 10.46 14.87 13.12
C THR A 202 11.30 14.08 12.14
N VAL A 203 10.92 14.05 10.87
CA VAL A 203 11.67 13.35 9.82
C VAL A 203 13.00 14.04 9.54
N LYS A 204 13.06 15.38 9.61
CA LYS A 204 14.32 16.14 9.49
C LYS A 204 15.33 15.73 10.56
N ALA A 205 14.89 15.57 11.80
CA ALA A 205 15.75 15.07 12.87
C ALA A 205 16.24 13.64 12.59
N LEU A 206 15.38 12.75 12.09
CA LEU A 206 15.78 11.39 11.70
C LEU A 206 16.77 11.36 10.53
N ILE A 207 16.71 12.33 9.62
CA ILE A 207 17.70 12.52 8.56
C ILE A 207 19.04 12.97 9.16
N GLN A 208 19.02 13.93 10.09
CA GLN A 208 20.23 14.38 10.79
C GLN A 208 20.90 13.25 11.60
N GLU A 209 20.09 12.35 12.18
CA GLU A 209 20.56 11.13 12.85
C GLU A 209 21.10 10.07 11.87
N GLY A 210 20.98 10.27 10.56
CA GLY A 210 21.46 9.34 9.52
C GLY A 210 20.56 8.14 9.23
N LYS A 211 19.44 8.01 9.97
CA LYS A 211 18.49 6.88 9.90
C LYS A 211 17.60 6.92 8.66
N VAL A 212 17.38 8.11 8.10
CA VAL A 212 16.58 8.34 6.91
C VAL A 212 17.41 9.15 5.91
N LYS A 213 17.39 8.82 4.62
CA LYS A 213 18.10 9.59 3.59
C LYS A 213 17.18 10.58 2.88
N HIS A 214 15.99 10.12 2.51
CA HIS A 214 14.96 10.91 1.85
C HIS A 214 13.60 10.69 2.48
N TRP A 215 12.68 11.61 2.24
CA TRP A 215 11.31 11.48 2.72
C TRP A 215 10.28 11.83 1.66
N GLY A 216 9.08 11.26 1.84
CA GLY A 216 7.97 11.43 0.92
C GLY A 216 6.63 11.45 1.61
N LEU A 217 5.59 11.73 0.83
CA LEU A 217 4.20 11.70 1.27
C LEU A 217 3.40 10.73 0.39
N SER A 218 2.38 10.08 0.94
CA SER A 218 1.44 9.31 0.14
C SER A 218 0.01 9.80 0.33
N GLU A 219 -0.74 9.91 -0.78
CA GLU A 219 -2.12 10.43 -0.79
C GLU A 219 -2.27 11.81 -0.12
N ALA A 220 -1.30 12.70 -0.36
CA ALA A 220 -1.31 14.06 0.16
C ALA A 220 -1.90 15.07 -0.85
N SER A 221 -2.64 16.05 -0.33
CA SER A 221 -3.13 17.18 -1.14
C SER A 221 -2.00 18.12 -1.53
N ALA A 222 -2.15 18.89 -2.62
CA ALA A 222 -1.21 19.94 -3.02
C ALA A 222 -0.90 20.93 -1.88
N ARG A 223 -1.91 21.29 -1.07
CA ARG A 223 -1.74 22.16 0.10
C ARG A 223 -0.84 21.52 1.16
N THR A 224 -1.06 20.24 1.47
CA THR A 224 -0.23 19.49 2.42
C THR A 224 1.21 19.37 1.91
N ILE A 225 1.38 19.07 0.62
CA ILE A 225 2.69 18.92 -0.03
C ILE A 225 3.50 20.22 0.10
N ARG A 226 2.90 21.39 -0.21
CA ARG A 226 3.60 22.68 -0.10
C ARG A 226 4.05 23.00 1.33
N ARG A 227 3.18 22.76 2.30
CA ARG A 227 3.47 22.99 3.72
C ARG A 227 4.60 22.08 4.22
N ALA A 228 4.56 20.80 3.88
CA ALA A 228 5.64 19.85 4.13
C ALA A 228 6.97 20.31 3.51
N HIS A 229 6.94 20.61 2.20
CA HIS A 229 8.13 20.94 1.43
C HIS A 229 8.81 22.23 1.91
N ALA A 230 8.06 23.19 2.43
CA ALA A 230 8.60 24.42 3.01
C ALA A 230 9.44 24.18 4.27
N VAL A 231 9.17 23.11 5.02
CA VAL A 231 9.91 22.73 6.24
C VAL A 231 11.11 21.82 5.91
N LEU A 232 10.85 20.82 5.08
CA LEU A 232 11.83 19.84 4.63
C LEU A 232 11.50 19.43 3.18
N PRO A 233 12.41 19.63 2.21
CA PRO A 233 12.13 19.30 0.81
C PRO A 233 11.64 17.86 0.63
N VAL A 234 10.42 17.70 0.13
CA VAL A 234 9.80 16.40 -0.16
C VAL A 234 10.46 15.79 -1.39
N THR A 235 10.94 14.55 -1.30
CA THR A 235 11.62 13.87 -2.41
C THR A 235 10.64 13.25 -3.40
N ALA A 236 9.58 12.61 -2.88
CA ALA A 236 8.59 11.91 -3.70
C ALA A 236 7.19 11.96 -3.11
N VAL A 237 6.18 11.94 -3.98
CA VAL A 237 4.78 11.71 -3.63
C VAL A 237 4.29 10.41 -4.27
N GLN A 238 3.66 9.55 -3.47
CA GLN A 238 3.09 8.28 -3.92
C GLN A 238 1.56 8.34 -3.89
N SER A 239 0.90 8.25 -5.05
CA SER A 239 -0.56 8.23 -5.14
C SER A 239 -1.10 7.24 -6.17
N GLU A 240 -2.39 6.92 -6.08
CA GLU A 240 -3.07 6.11 -7.10
C GLU A 240 -3.04 6.83 -8.45
N TYR A 241 -2.53 6.15 -9.48
CA TYR A 241 -2.56 6.67 -10.84
C TYR A 241 -2.53 5.51 -11.84
N ALA A 242 -3.49 5.52 -12.76
CA ALA A 242 -3.63 4.54 -13.83
C ALA A 242 -4.41 5.18 -15.00
N MET A 243 -4.43 4.54 -16.17
CA MET A 243 -5.15 5.09 -17.34
C MET A 243 -6.63 5.42 -17.04
N TRP A 244 -7.26 4.66 -16.14
CA TRP A 244 -8.66 4.84 -15.73
C TRP A 244 -8.88 5.77 -14.52
N TRP A 245 -7.79 6.26 -13.90
CA TRP A 245 -7.78 7.06 -12.68
C TRP A 245 -6.63 8.07 -12.75
N ARG A 246 -6.96 9.25 -13.27
CA ARG A 246 -6.00 10.29 -13.68
C ARG A 246 -6.12 11.56 -12.83
N GLU A 247 -6.81 11.51 -11.69
CA GLU A 247 -6.98 12.67 -10.80
C GLU A 247 -5.65 13.39 -10.45
N PRO A 248 -4.52 12.69 -10.21
CA PRO A 248 -3.26 13.35 -9.92
C PRO A 248 -2.82 14.41 -10.93
N GLU A 249 -3.16 14.26 -12.22
CA GLU A 249 -2.80 15.20 -13.29
C GLU A 249 -3.31 16.61 -13.03
N THR A 250 -4.51 16.75 -12.47
CA THR A 250 -5.11 18.06 -12.18
C THR A 250 -4.93 18.48 -10.73
N ARG A 251 -4.80 17.51 -9.82
CA ARG A 251 -4.79 17.75 -8.37
C ARG A 251 -3.42 18.05 -7.80
N ILE A 252 -2.37 17.37 -8.28
CA ILE A 252 -1.05 17.44 -7.65
C ILE A 252 0.11 17.61 -8.64
N PHE A 253 0.04 17.11 -9.89
CA PHE A 253 1.16 17.20 -10.84
C PHE A 253 1.70 18.63 -11.04
N PRO A 254 0.86 19.68 -11.19
CA PRO A 254 1.38 21.04 -11.30
C PRO A 254 2.21 21.47 -10.07
N THR A 255 1.83 21.01 -8.88
CA THR A 255 2.59 21.29 -7.64
C THR A 255 3.86 20.45 -7.55
N LEU A 256 3.84 19.20 -8.02
CA LEU A 256 5.04 18.35 -8.03
C LEU A 256 6.07 18.87 -9.03
N GLU A 257 5.64 19.29 -10.23
CA GLU A 257 6.50 19.89 -11.25
C GLU A 257 7.13 21.19 -10.76
N GLU A 258 6.33 22.10 -10.20
CA GLU A 258 6.82 23.38 -9.65
C GLU A 258 7.88 23.17 -8.57
N LEU A 259 7.71 22.17 -7.70
CA LEU A 259 8.59 21.90 -6.55
C LEU A 259 9.71 20.89 -6.85
N GLY A 260 9.78 20.35 -8.08
CA GLY A 260 10.77 19.33 -8.46
C GLY A 260 10.64 18.00 -7.69
N ILE A 261 9.41 17.61 -7.32
CA ILE A 261 9.12 16.41 -6.52
C ILE A 261 8.84 15.22 -7.45
N GLY A 262 9.44 14.06 -7.16
CA GLY A 262 9.17 12.81 -7.89
C GLY A 262 7.74 12.28 -7.66
N PHE A 263 7.19 11.58 -8.65
CA PHE A 263 5.90 10.90 -8.51
C PHE A 263 6.06 9.38 -8.63
N VAL A 264 5.48 8.64 -7.69
CA VAL A 264 5.44 7.17 -7.70
C VAL A 264 3.98 6.70 -7.79
N PRO A 265 3.53 6.18 -8.95
CA PRO A 265 2.17 5.68 -9.07
C PRO A 265 2.01 4.34 -8.36
N TYR A 266 0.98 4.19 -7.52
CA TYR A 266 0.51 2.87 -7.09
C TYR A 266 -0.74 2.43 -7.87
N CYS A 267 -0.95 1.11 -7.93
CA CYS A 267 -2.01 0.49 -8.74
C CYS A 267 -2.04 0.89 -10.23
N PRO A 268 -0.90 1.02 -10.94
CA PRO A 268 -0.88 1.43 -12.35
C PRO A 268 -1.64 0.47 -13.27
N THR A 269 -1.71 -0.82 -12.90
CA THR A 269 -2.47 -1.86 -13.61
C THR A 269 -3.89 -2.04 -13.09
N ALA A 270 -4.42 -1.07 -12.32
CA ALA A 270 -5.81 -1.08 -11.90
C ALA A 270 -6.19 -2.37 -11.12
N ARG A 271 -5.30 -2.82 -10.23
CA ARG A 271 -5.45 -4.07 -9.45
C ARG A 271 -5.71 -5.29 -10.34
N SER A 272 -4.88 -5.38 -11.39
CA SER A 272 -4.87 -6.39 -12.44
C SER A 272 -5.99 -6.27 -13.50
N PHE A 273 -6.85 -5.27 -13.41
CA PHE A 273 -7.88 -5.03 -14.42
C PHE A 273 -7.26 -4.66 -15.78
N LEU A 274 -6.36 -3.68 -15.80
CA LEU A 274 -5.68 -3.24 -17.03
C LEU A 274 -4.60 -4.24 -17.50
N ALA A 275 -4.37 -5.32 -16.73
CA ALA A 275 -3.49 -6.41 -17.10
C ALA A 275 -4.25 -7.61 -17.70
N GLY A 276 -5.57 -7.48 -17.95
CA GLY A 276 -6.39 -8.55 -18.55
C GLY A 276 -6.72 -9.72 -17.62
N ALA A 277 -6.33 -9.65 -16.34
CA ALA A 277 -6.55 -10.74 -15.38
C ALA A 277 -7.93 -10.72 -14.70
N VAL A 278 -8.74 -9.70 -14.95
CA VAL A 278 -10.10 -9.57 -14.40
C VAL A 278 -11.09 -9.53 -15.54
N ASN A 279 -11.87 -10.60 -15.69
CA ASN A 279 -12.95 -10.69 -16.67
C ASN A 279 -14.29 -10.18 -16.07
N PRO A 280 -15.31 -9.90 -16.90
CA PRO A 280 -16.61 -9.40 -16.42
C PRO A 280 -17.35 -10.35 -15.48
N SER A 281 -17.18 -11.67 -15.65
CA SER A 281 -17.82 -12.71 -14.83
C SER A 281 -17.05 -13.01 -13.53
N GLN A 282 -15.86 -12.43 -13.34
CA GLN A 282 -14.99 -12.69 -12.19
C GLN A 282 -15.75 -12.43 -10.88
N ARG A 283 -15.59 -13.37 -9.95
CA ARG A 283 -16.03 -13.23 -8.56
C ARG A 283 -14.79 -13.22 -7.67
N PHE A 284 -14.78 -12.31 -6.72
CA PHE A 284 -13.73 -12.22 -5.72
C PHE A 284 -14.24 -12.86 -4.44
N ASP A 285 -13.41 -13.69 -3.83
CA ASP A 285 -13.67 -14.24 -2.50
C ASP A 285 -13.89 -13.09 -1.50
N SER A 286 -14.69 -13.31 -0.45
CA SER A 286 -14.98 -12.28 0.56
C SER A 286 -13.74 -11.75 1.28
N THR A 287 -12.64 -12.52 1.28
CA THR A 287 -11.35 -12.12 1.86
C THR A 287 -10.48 -11.29 0.91
N ASP A 288 -10.80 -11.22 -0.38
CA ASP A 288 -10.10 -10.37 -1.35
C ASP A 288 -10.57 -8.92 -1.22
N ARG A 289 -9.63 -7.98 -1.07
CA ARG A 289 -9.93 -6.55 -0.95
C ARG A 289 -10.72 -5.97 -2.12
N ARG A 290 -10.63 -6.57 -3.31
CA ARG A 290 -11.42 -6.15 -4.48
C ARG A 290 -12.91 -6.45 -4.31
N HIS A 291 -13.28 -7.43 -3.48
CA HIS A 291 -14.68 -7.82 -3.25
C HIS A 291 -15.58 -6.63 -2.87
N ASN A 292 -15.07 -5.69 -2.07
CA ASN A 292 -15.85 -4.55 -1.55
C ASN A 292 -15.61 -3.23 -2.31
N LEU A 293 -14.75 -3.21 -3.33
CA LEU A 293 -14.46 -1.97 -4.04
C LEU A 293 -15.62 -1.64 -5.00
N PRO A 294 -16.18 -0.41 -4.98
CA PRO A 294 -17.29 -0.03 -5.85
C PRO A 294 -17.05 -0.31 -7.34
N ARG A 295 -15.81 -0.11 -7.80
CA ARG A 295 -15.40 -0.34 -9.20
C ARG A 295 -15.30 -1.82 -9.58
N PHE A 296 -15.25 -2.70 -8.60
CA PHE A 296 -15.26 -4.16 -8.78
C PHE A 296 -16.61 -4.75 -8.38
N GLN A 297 -17.69 -3.95 -8.37
CA GLN A 297 -19.05 -4.49 -8.28
C GLN A 297 -19.56 -4.90 -9.67
N PRO A 298 -20.51 -5.86 -9.78
CA PRO A 298 -21.00 -6.38 -11.05
C PRO A 298 -21.39 -5.31 -12.07
N ASP A 299 -22.15 -4.29 -11.64
CA ASP A 299 -22.65 -3.22 -12.52
C ASP A 299 -21.51 -2.36 -13.09
N ALA A 300 -20.47 -2.11 -12.30
CA ALA A 300 -19.30 -1.36 -12.74
C ALA A 300 -18.45 -2.17 -13.73
N ARG A 301 -18.29 -3.49 -13.51
CA ARG A 301 -17.56 -4.37 -14.45
C ARG A 301 -18.26 -4.50 -15.81
N GLN A 302 -19.59 -4.52 -15.84
CA GLN A 302 -20.34 -4.58 -17.10
C GLN A 302 -20.20 -3.29 -17.91
N LYS A 303 -20.17 -2.12 -17.26
CA LYS A 303 -20.05 -0.82 -17.92
C LYS A 303 -18.65 -0.53 -18.46
N HIS A 304 -17.62 -1.08 -17.82
CA HIS A 304 -16.22 -0.85 -18.17
C HIS A 304 -15.56 -2.07 -18.83
N GLY A 305 -16.37 -3.02 -19.32
CA GLY A 305 -15.97 -4.34 -19.80
C GLY A 305 -14.61 -4.34 -20.48
N ALA A 306 -13.68 -5.09 -19.87
CA ALA A 306 -12.33 -5.30 -20.34
C ALA A 306 -12.33 -5.68 -21.84
N ALA A 307 -11.41 -5.07 -22.59
CA ALA A 307 -11.10 -5.42 -23.98
C ALA A 307 -10.65 -6.88 -24.10
#